data_AF-A0A9D8G8M2-F1
#
_entry.id   AF-A0A9D8G8M2-F1
#
_cell.length_a   1.000
_cell.length_b   1.000
_cell.length_c   1.000
_cell.angle_alpha   90.00
_cell.angle_beta   90.00
_cell.angle_gamma   90.00
#
_symmetry.space_group_name_H-M   'P 1'
#
loop_
_entity.id
_entity.type
_entity.pdbx_description
1 polymer ?
#
loop_
_entity_poly.entity_id
_entity_poly.type
_entity_poly.pdbx_seq_one_letter_code
_entity_poly.pdbx_strand_id
1 'polypeptide(L)'
;MSFNEPIPDFATRFPNMLESCLAVPFQKFERKSLYPGLNGKAAILFYLMIKNHPFQNGNKRIAMTTSFVFLYFNKKWINVDTKELYNFAMWVAQSPAKSKDETVKATEKFIKSNLVSL
;
A
#
# COMPACT_ATOMS: atom_id res chain seq x y z
N MET A 1 -14.02 -8.02 10.13
CA MET A 1 -13.00 -9.02 9.75
C MET A 1 -12.49 -9.65 11.02
N SER A 2 -12.62 -10.97 11.15
CA SER A 2 -12.06 -11.68 12.29
C SER A 2 -10.55 -11.82 12.09
N PHE A 3 -9.75 -11.68 13.14
CA PHE A 3 -8.27 -11.78 13.06
C PHE A 3 -7.77 -13.13 12.52
N ASN A 4 -8.66 -14.13 12.41
CA ASN A 4 -8.35 -15.52 12.04
C ASN A 4 -8.52 -15.86 10.55
N GLU A 5 -8.79 -14.90 9.66
CA GLU A 5 -8.83 -15.22 8.23
C GLU A 5 -7.41 -15.54 7.72
N PRO A 6 -7.18 -16.65 6.98
CA PRO A 6 -5.87 -17.00 6.45
C PRO A 6 -5.40 -16.03 5.36
N ILE A 7 -4.08 -15.94 5.13
CA ILE A 7 -3.53 -15.25 3.95
C ILE A 7 -3.90 -16.10 2.73
N PRO A 8 -4.45 -15.51 1.64
CA PRO A 8 -4.82 -16.26 0.45
C PRO A 8 -3.61 -16.88 -0.25
N ASP A 9 -3.82 -18.00 -0.93
CA ASP A 9 -2.84 -18.58 -1.85
C ASP A 9 -2.57 -17.60 -3.01
N PHE A 10 -1.33 -17.53 -3.48
CA PHE A 10 -0.93 -16.75 -4.65
C PHE A 10 -1.74 -17.11 -5.90
N ALA A 11 -2.19 -18.37 -6.02
CA ALA A 11 -3.09 -18.80 -7.09
C ALA A 11 -4.43 -18.03 -7.15
N THR A 12 -4.82 -17.36 -6.06
CA THR A 12 -6.08 -16.58 -5.97
C THR A 12 -5.94 -15.12 -6.41
N ARG A 13 -4.83 -14.75 -7.04
CA ARG A 13 -4.63 -13.41 -7.60
C ARG A 13 -5.39 -13.23 -8.92
N PHE A 14 -5.78 -12.00 -9.21
CA PHE A 14 -6.26 -11.62 -10.54
C PHE A 14 -5.08 -11.23 -11.43
N PRO A 15 -4.88 -11.90 -12.58
CA PRO A 15 -3.86 -11.52 -13.55
C PRO A 15 -4.01 -10.06 -13.98
N ASN A 16 -2.89 -9.40 -14.27
CA ASN A 16 -2.78 -7.98 -14.67
C ASN A 16 -3.08 -6.96 -13.57
N MET A 17 -3.91 -7.28 -12.57
CA MET A 17 -4.24 -6.35 -11.49
C MET A 17 -3.04 -6.16 -10.54
N LEU A 18 -2.40 -7.26 -10.13
CA LEU A 18 -1.23 -7.19 -9.27
C LEU A 18 -0.06 -6.50 -10.01
N GLU A 19 0.19 -6.90 -11.25
CA GLU A 19 1.23 -6.32 -12.10
C GLU A 19 1.04 -4.81 -12.28
N SER A 20 -0.22 -4.36 -12.47
CA SER A 20 -0.56 -2.94 -12.51
C SER A 20 -0.22 -2.23 -11.19
N CYS A 21 -0.58 -2.81 -10.04
CA CYS A 21 -0.26 -2.24 -8.73
C CYS A 21 1.25 -2.09 -8.50
N LEU A 22 2.04 -3.04 -8.98
CA LEU A 22 3.50 -3.05 -8.82
C LEU A 22 4.22 -2.10 -9.80
N ALA A 23 3.63 -1.84 -10.97
CA ALA A 23 4.22 -0.97 -11.99
C ALA A 23 4.02 0.52 -11.68
N VAL A 24 2.85 0.92 -11.16
CA VAL A 24 2.48 2.33 -10.95
C VAL A 24 3.47 3.13 -10.06
N PRO A 25 4.03 2.60 -8.95
CA PRO A 25 5.03 3.33 -8.16
C PRO A 25 6.22 3.83 -8.98
N PHE A 26 6.54 3.19 -10.11
CA PHE A 26 7.68 3.53 -10.95
C PHE A 26 7.28 4.25 -12.24
N GLN A 27 6.00 4.58 -12.41
CA GLN A 27 5.48 5.28 -13.58
C GLN A 27 6.02 6.71 -13.66
N LYS A 28 6.31 7.14 -14.88
CA LYS A 28 6.81 8.49 -15.20
C LYS A 28 5.91 9.18 -16.22
N PHE A 29 5.78 10.49 -16.08
CA PHE A 29 5.16 11.37 -17.07
C PHE A 29 6.14 12.52 -17.36
N GLU A 30 6.36 12.84 -18.64
CA GLU A 30 7.35 13.85 -19.06
C GLU A 30 8.72 13.68 -18.38
N ARG A 31 9.20 12.43 -18.29
CA ARG A 31 10.45 12.01 -17.62
C ARG A 31 10.49 12.26 -16.10
N LYS A 32 9.41 12.75 -15.48
CA LYS A 32 9.28 12.95 -14.04
C LYS A 32 8.52 11.79 -13.39
N SER A 33 8.97 11.36 -12.21
CA SER A 33 8.27 10.35 -11.41
C SER A 33 6.92 10.90 -10.96
N LEU A 34 5.82 10.19 -11.22
CA LEU A 34 4.49 10.59 -10.73
C LEU A 34 4.40 10.51 -9.20
N TYR A 35 5.14 9.57 -8.62
CA TYR A 35 5.25 9.36 -7.17
C TYR A 35 6.73 9.50 -6.79
N PRO A 36 7.18 10.72 -6.44
CA PRO A 36 8.59 10.97 -6.13
C PRO A 36 8.98 10.42 -4.75
N GLY A 37 10.23 9.98 -4.64
CA GLY A 37 10.80 9.50 -3.39
C GLY A 37 10.28 8.13 -2.92
N LEU A 38 10.85 7.65 -1.82
CA LEU A 38 10.47 6.36 -1.22
C LEU A 38 9.03 6.38 -0.70
N ASN A 39 8.65 7.45 -0.02
CA ASN A 39 7.35 7.55 0.67
C ASN A 39 6.19 7.62 -0.33
N GLY A 40 6.32 8.44 -1.38
CA GLY A 40 5.30 8.52 -2.44
C GLY A 40 5.08 7.17 -3.13
N LYS A 41 6.18 6.45 -3.42
CA LYS A 41 6.12 5.10 -4.00
C LYS A 41 5.45 4.08 -3.07
N ALA A 42 5.82 4.09 -1.79
CA ALA A 42 5.22 3.22 -0.79
C ALA A 42 3.72 3.54 -0.62
N ALA A 43 3.34 4.81 -0.67
CA ALA A 43 1.97 5.27 -0.50
C ALA A 43 1.05 4.83 -1.64
N ILE A 44 1.46 5.05 -2.89
CA ILE A 44 0.65 4.60 -4.03
C ILE A 44 0.57 3.08 -4.09
N LEU A 45 1.65 2.37 -3.77
CA LEU A 45 1.65 0.91 -3.70
C LEU A 45 0.63 0.42 -2.67
N PHE A 46 0.66 0.96 -1.45
CA PHE A 46 -0.30 0.61 -0.39
C PHE A 46 -1.75 0.89 -0.81
N TYR A 47 -2.01 2.07 -1.39
CA TYR A 47 -3.33 2.45 -1.88
C TYR A 47 -3.85 1.46 -2.94
N LEU A 48 -3.05 1.14 -3.96
CA LEU A 48 -3.47 0.27 -5.06
C LEU A 48 -3.68 -1.17 -4.60
N MET A 49 -2.79 -1.71 -3.76
CA MET A 49 -2.94 -3.05 -3.21
C MET A 49 -4.22 -3.22 -2.39
N ILE A 50 -4.75 -2.13 -1.81
CA ILE A 50 -6.04 -2.13 -1.12
C ILE A 50 -7.20 -1.94 -2.10
N LYS A 51 -7.15 -0.91 -2.96
CA LYS A 51 -8.29 -0.46 -3.76
C LYS A 51 -8.52 -1.27 -5.03
N ASN A 52 -7.47 -1.81 -5.62
CA ASN A 52 -7.58 -2.61 -6.83
C ASN A 52 -7.90 -4.09 -6.53
N HIS A 53 -7.93 -4.50 -5.26
CA HIS A 53 -8.25 -5.87 -4.86
C HIS A 53 -7.54 -6.96 -5.72
N PRO A 54 -6.19 -6.94 -5.83
CA PRO A 54 -5.47 -7.87 -6.71
C PRO A 54 -5.59 -9.35 -6.31
N PHE A 55 -6.13 -9.65 -5.13
CA PHE A 55 -6.40 -11.01 -4.63
C PHE A 55 -7.87 -11.18 -4.26
N GLN A 56 -8.36 -12.42 -4.26
CA GLN A 56 -9.74 -12.74 -3.85
C GLN A 56 -10.06 -12.32 -2.40
N ASN A 57 -9.11 -12.47 -1.47
CA ASN A 57 -9.23 -11.98 -0.10
C ASN A 57 -7.87 -11.43 0.39
N GLY A 58 -7.77 -10.96 1.63
CA GLY A 58 -6.50 -10.63 2.27
C GLY A 58 -5.79 -9.38 1.74
N ASN A 59 -6.37 -8.65 0.77
CA ASN A 59 -5.76 -7.47 0.14
C ASN A 59 -5.16 -6.47 1.14
N LYS A 60 -5.85 -6.17 2.25
CA LYS A 60 -5.33 -5.28 3.29
C LYS A 60 -4.09 -5.84 3.99
N ARG A 61 -4.09 -7.14 4.32
CA ARG A 61 -2.96 -7.82 4.97
C ARG A 61 -1.77 -7.92 4.04
N ILE A 62 -2.01 -8.23 2.77
CA ILE A 62 -0.98 -8.23 1.74
C ILE A 62 -0.45 -6.81 1.52
N ALA A 63 -1.30 -5.79 1.44
CA ALA A 63 -0.86 -4.39 1.30
C ALA A 63 0.07 -3.96 2.44
N MET A 64 -0.29 -4.24 3.70
CA MET A 64 0.58 -3.98 4.86
C MET A 64 1.91 -4.74 4.74
N THR A 65 1.86 -6.03 4.43
CA THR A 65 3.06 -6.88 4.29
C THR A 65 3.97 -6.38 3.16
N THR A 66 3.41 -6.06 1.99
CA THR A 66 4.13 -5.52 0.85
C THR A 66 4.77 -4.17 1.19
N SER A 67 4.08 -3.29 1.93
CA SER A 67 4.67 -2.04 2.40
C SER A 67 5.85 -2.26 3.34
N PHE A 68 5.74 -3.19 4.30
CA PHE A 68 6.87 -3.55 5.18
C PHE A 68 8.07 -4.06 4.40
N VAL A 69 7.85 -5.01 3.49
CA VAL A 69 8.92 -5.59 2.66
C VAL A 69 9.57 -4.53 1.77
N PHE A 70 8.76 -3.69 1.12
CA PHE A 70 9.25 -2.60 0.28
C PHE A 70 10.14 -1.63 1.07
N LEU A 71 9.71 -1.21 2.26
CA LEU A 71 10.49 -0.31 3.10
C LEU A 71 11.74 -0.99 3.66
N TYR A 72 11.65 -2.25 4.07
CA TYR A 72 12.77 -3.04 4.59
C TYR A 72 13.93 -3.12 3.59
N PHE A 73 13.63 -3.41 2.31
CA PHE A 73 14.64 -3.40 1.25
C PHE A 73 15.28 -2.03 1.02
N ASN A 74 14.62 -0.96 1.44
CA ASN A 74 15.13 0.40 1.40
C ASN A 74 15.75 0.86 2.74
N LYS A 75 16.08 -0.08 3.65
CA LYS A 75 16.67 0.20 4.98
C LYS A 75 15.79 1.11 5.84
N LYS A 76 14.48 0.97 5.69
CA LYS A 76 13.46 1.70 6.45
C LYS A 76 12.43 0.76 7.04
N TRP A 77 11.73 1.24 8.05
CA TRP A 77 10.62 0.54 8.67
C TRP A 77 9.52 1.52 9.06
N ILE A 78 8.30 1.06 9.29
CA ILE A 78 7.25 1.87 9.91
C ILE A 78 7.04 1.39 11.34
N ASN A 79 7.26 2.27 12.30
CA ASN A 79 7.01 1.99 13.71
C ASN A 79 5.63 2.54 14.07
N VAL A 80 4.61 1.70 13.98
CA VAL A 80 3.22 2.07 14.23
C VAL A 80 2.52 0.92 14.95
N ASP A 81 1.58 1.25 15.84
CA ASP A 81 0.76 0.24 16.49
C ASP A 81 -0.06 -0.56 15.47
N THR A 82 -0.25 -1.85 15.72
CA THR A 82 -0.95 -2.76 14.80
C THR A 82 -2.40 -2.33 14.60
N LYS A 83 -3.08 -1.85 15.65
CA LYS A 83 -4.47 -1.39 15.55
C LYS A 83 -4.55 -0.09 14.77
N GLU A 84 -3.60 0.82 14.97
CA GLU A 84 -3.51 2.05 14.19
C GLU A 84 -3.30 1.78 12.70
N LEU A 85 -2.34 0.93 12.33
CA LEU A 85 -2.10 0.55 10.94
C LEU A 85 -3.32 -0.12 10.30
N TYR A 86 -3.98 -1.02 11.04
CA TYR A 86 -5.21 -1.66 10.59
C TYR A 86 -6.33 -0.65 10.33
N ASN A 87 -6.55 0.28 11.27
CA ASN A 87 -7.56 1.33 11.12
C ASN A 87 -7.25 2.23 9.93
N PHE A 88 -5.97 2.55 9.71
CA PHE A 88 -5.54 3.33 8.56
C PHE A 88 -5.81 2.59 7.24
N ALA A 89 -5.47 1.30 7.16
CA ALA A 89 -5.79 0.46 6.00
C ALA A 89 -7.30 0.38 5.72
N MET A 90 -8.12 0.32 6.78
CA MET A 90 -9.58 0.34 6.67
C MET A 90 -10.09 1.70 6.16
N TRP A 91 -9.55 2.81 6.65
CA TRP A 91 -9.88 4.14 6.17
C TRP A 91 -9.54 4.31 4.67
N VAL A 92 -8.37 3.84 4.23
CA VAL A 92 -8.01 3.81 2.81
C VAL A 92 -9.01 2.98 2.01
N ALA A 93 -9.38 1.78 2.48
CA ALA A 93 -10.33 0.93 1.78
C ALA A 93 -11.69 1.61 1.59
N GLN A 94 -12.18 2.30 2.62
CA GLN A 94 -13.46 3.00 2.63
C GLN A 94 -13.43 4.34 1.88
N SER A 95 -12.25 4.86 1.52
CA SER A 95 -12.17 6.17 0.89
C SER A 95 -12.85 6.18 -0.50
N PRO A 96 -13.55 7.27 -0.86
CA PRO A 96 -14.18 7.40 -2.17
C PRO A 96 -13.14 7.38 -3.30
N ALA A 97 -13.47 6.77 -4.44
CA ALA A 97 -12.59 6.75 -5.62
C ALA A 97 -12.23 8.17 -6.11
N LYS A 98 -13.18 9.12 -6.00
CA LYS A 98 -12.97 10.54 -6.31
C LYS A 98 -11.92 11.24 -5.44
N SER A 99 -11.59 10.67 -4.28
CA SER A 99 -10.63 11.22 -3.31
C SER A 99 -9.30 10.48 -3.36
N LYS A 100 -8.97 9.85 -4.49
CA LYS A 100 -7.74 9.07 -4.68
C LYS A 100 -6.50 9.88 -4.30
N ASP A 101 -6.35 11.07 -4.85
CA ASP A 101 -5.13 11.85 -4.70
C ASP A 101 -4.94 12.34 -3.25
N GLU A 102 -6.03 12.74 -2.58
CA GLU A 102 -6.01 13.08 -1.16
C GLU A 102 -5.70 11.86 -0.29
N THR A 103 -6.28 10.70 -0.61
CA THR A 103 -6.02 9.45 0.12
C THR A 103 -4.55 9.03 -0.01
N VAL A 104 -3.97 9.12 -1.21
CA VAL A 104 -2.56 8.79 -1.45
C VAL A 104 -1.65 9.78 -0.73
N LYS A 105 -1.94 11.09 -0.76
CA LYS A 105 -1.18 12.10 0.00
C LYS A 105 -1.26 11.87 1.51
N ALA A 106 -2.43 11.52 2.04
CA ALA A 106 -2.59 11.19 3.45
C ALA A 106 -1.80 9.92 3.82
N THR A 107 -1.78 8.92 2.92
CA THR A 107 -0.98 7.70 3.07
C THR A 107 0.51 8.01 3.08
N GLU A 108 0.99 8.87 2.19
CA GLU A 108 2.39 9.30 2.18
C GLU A 108 2.77 10.01 3.48
N LYS A 109 1.90 10.91 3.98
CA LYS A 109 2.10 11.57 5.26
C LYS A 109 2.15 10.57 6.41
N PHE A 110 1.21 9.62 6.46
CA PHE A 110 1.17 8.56 7.47
C PHE A 110 2.45 7.73 7.48
N ILE A 111 2.92 7.28 6.31
CA ILE A 111 4.19 6.54 6.17
C ILE A 111 5.35 7.40 6.67
N LYS A 112 5.45 8.65 6.21
CA LYS A 112 6.54 9.57 6.57
C LYS A 112 6.59 9.83 8.09
N SER A 113 5.46 10.02 8.74
CA SER A 113 5.37 10.29 10.18
C SER A 113 5.77 9.10 11.05
N ASN A 114 5.62 7.87 10.55
CA ASN A 114 5.95 6.64 11.27
C ASN A 114 7.27 6.01 10.79
N LEU A 115 7.99 6.65 9.86
CA LEU A 115 9.17 6.07 9.24
C LEU A 115 10.38 6.13 10.16
N VAL A 116 11.03 4.98 10.36
CA VAL A 116 12.30 4.87 11.09
C VAL A 116 13.37 4.24 10.19
N SER A 117 14.63 4.48 10.51
CA SER A 117 15.76 3.76 9.87
C SER A 117 15.94 2.40 10.55
N LEU A 118 16.32 1.41 9.75
CA LEU A 118 16.77 0.10 10.22
C LEU A 118 18.28 0.10 10.50
#